data_AF-A0A536RUS3-F1
#
_entry.id   AF-A0A536RUS3-F1
#
_cell.length_a   1.000
_cell.length_b   1.000
_cell.length_c   1.000
_cell.angle_alpha   90.00
_cell.angle_beta   90.00
_cell.angle_gamma   90.00
#
_symmetry.space_group_name_H-M   'P 1'
#
loop_
_entity.id
_entity.type
_entity.pdbx_description
1 polymer ?
#
loop_
_entity_poly.entity_id
_entity_poly.type
_entity_poly.pdbx_seq_one_letter_code
_entity_poly.pdbx_strand_id
1 'polypeptide(L)'
;MQKRPLMPLSRRSLYEKRPLVINSVFEKPHANEYDWELDWPAILYAPVGTMGHQPIGLLVIGCRSDHWYTEEDVAYAHALGYSLASLVTALRGPLSRLNESEGEVAQLLSYGLSAPEIARVIRTDDRHARTLVNGVTKKLRSVAADDLMFPIVQMKRRAYRL
;
A
#
# COMPACT_ATOMS: atom_id res chain seq x y z
N MET A 1 5.96 13.97 -2.76
CA MET A 1 6.06 12.99 -1.67
C MET A 1 7.49 12.96 -1.18
N GLN A 2 7.78 13.57 -0.02
CA GLN A 2 8.99 13.24 0.72
C GLN A 2 9.04 11.71 0.89
N LYS A 3 10.08 11.07 0.38
CA LYS A 3 10.33 9.65 0.61
C LYS A 3 10.66 9.48 2.09
N ARG A 4 9.63 9.27 2.92
CA ARG A 4 9.86 8.80 4.29
C ARG A 4 10.58 7.45 4.17
N PRO A 5 11.75 7.28 4.78
CA PRO A 5 12.43 6.00 4.73
C PRO A 5 11.52 4.92 5.31
N LEU A 6 11.55 3.73 4.71
CA LEU A 6 10.90 2.57 5.30
C LEU A 6 11.52 2.32 6.68
N MET A 7 10.68 2.06 7.67
CA MET A 7 11.11 1.72 9.02
C MET A 7 11.91 0.40 9.05
N PRO A 8 12.73 0.15 10.08
CA PRO A 8 13.60 -1.02 10.12
C PRO A 8 12.87 -2.36 9.95
N LEU A 9 11.68 -2.52 10.54
CA LEU A 9 10.95 -3.79 10.50
C LEU A 9 10.24 -4.02 9.16
N SER A 10 9.71 -2.97 8.54
CA SER A 10 9.19 -3.06 7.17
C SER A 10 10.31 -3.39 6.17
N ARG A 11 11.52 -2.83 6.35
CA ARG A 11 12.71 -3.21 5.57
C ARG A 11 13.11 -4.67 5.77
N ARG A 12 13.02 -5.17 7.00
CA ARG A 12 13.34 -6.56 7.31
C ARG A 12 12.39 -7.52 6.60
N SER A 13 11.09 -7.24 6.56
CA SER A 13 10.11 -8.07 5.83
C SER A 13 10.46 -8.19 4.35
N LEU A 14 10.85 -7.08 3.72
CA LEU A 14 11.26 -7.05 2.32
C LEU A 14 12.58 -7.80 2.06
N TYR A 15 13.54 -7.66 2.97
CA TYR A 15 14.85 -8.33 2.86
C TYR A 15 14.72 -9.85 3.02
N GLU A 16 14.01 -10.29 4.05
CA GLU A 16 13.77 -11.72 4.32
C GLU A 16 12.75 -12.33 3.36
N LYS A 17 12.02 -11.50 2.61
CA LYS A 17 10.94 -11.87 1.69
C LYS A 17 9.86 -12.71 2.39
N ARG A 18 9.54 -12.33 3.63
CA ARG A 18 8.59 -13.02 4.50
C ARG A 18 7.73 -12.03 5.29
N PRO A 19 6.51 -12.42 5.68
CA PRO A 19 5.70 -11.61 6.55
C PRO A 19 6.33 -11.41 7.93
N LEU A 20 6.07 -10.26 8.56
CA LEU A 20 6.47 -9.95 9.93
C LEU A 20 5.30 -9.34 10.69
N VAL A 21 5.08 -9.81 11.92
CA VAL A 21 4.09 -9.27 12.85
C VAL A 21 4.78 -8.49 13.95
N ILE A 22 4.21 -7.36 14.32
CA ILE A 22 4.65 -6.50 15.42
C ILE A 22 3.44 -6.24 16.28
N ASN A 23 3.58 -6.49 17.58
CA ASN A 23 2.62 -6.05 18.59
C ASN A 23 3.36 -5.12 19.55
N SER A 24 2.88 -3.90 19.74
CA SER A 24 3.39 -3.02 20.78
C SER A 24 2.82 -3.46 22.11
N VAL A 25 3.68 -3.87 23.05
CA VAL A 25 3.28 -4.29 24.41
C VAL A 25 3.32 -3.10 25.38
N PHE A 26 3.70 -1.90 24.91
CA PHE A 26 3.96 -0.74 25.76
C PHE A 26 2.88 0.34 25.65
N GLU A 27 2.51 0.93 26.80
CA GLU A 27 1.84 2.24 26.83
C GLU A 27 2.78 3.28 26.20
N LYS A 28 2.22 4.11 25.30
CA LYS A 28 2.96 5.04 24.43
C LYS A 28 4.05 5.80 25.21
N PRO A 29 5.35 5.54 24.97
CA PRO A 29 6.39 6.40 25.50
C PRO A 29 6.18 7.80 24.91
N HIS A 30 6.40 8.84 25.71
CA HIS A 30 6.34 10.23 25.27
C HIS A 30 7.52 10.48 24.30
N ALA A 31 7.39 10.05 23.06
CA ALA A 31 8.38 10.23 22.02
C ALA A 31 8.19 11.60 21.35
N ASN A 32 9.25 12.39 21.29
CA ASN A 32 9.27 13.72 20.66
C ASN A 32 9.25 13.68 19.11
N GLU A 33 9.24 12.49 18.50
CA GLU A 33 9.24 12.31 17.05
C GLU A 33 8.02 11.47 16.64
N TYR A 34 7.27 11.93 15.63
CA TYR A 34 6.06 11.27 15.16
C TYR A 34 6.41 9.94 14.46
N ASP A 35 6.30 8.84 15.21
CA ASP A 35 6.34 7.49 14.66
C ASP A 35 4.91 6.94 14.52
N TRP A 36 4.43 6.92 13.28
CA TRP A 36 3.08 6.43 12.97
C TRP A 36 2.91 4.95 13.32
N GLU A 37 3.99 4.14 13.39
CA GLU A 37 3.90 2.73 13.76
C GLU A 37 3.47 2.57 15.23
N LEU A 38 3.81 3.54 16.10
CA LEU A 38 3.38 3.59 17.49
C LEU A 38 1.89 3.95 17.65
N ASP A 39 1.23 4.42 16.59
CA ASP A 39 -0.22 4.63 16.59
C ASP A 39 -1.02 3.34 16.34
N TRP A 40 -0.34 2.24 15.97
CA TRP A 40 -0.98 0.95 15.70
C TRP A 40 -0.48 -0.11 16.68
N PRO A 41 -1.33 -0.54 17.64
CA PRO A 41 -0.98 -1.60 18.58
C PRO A 41 -0.51 -2.91 17.97
N ALA A 42 -1.01 -3.25 16.78
CA ALA A 42 -0.57 -4.42 16.03
C ALA A 42 -0.41 -4.09 14.54
N ILE A 43 0.73 -4.48 13.96
CA ILE A 43 1.04 -4.31 12.53
C ILE A 43 1.52 -5.63 11.93
N LEU A 44 1.02 -5.96 10.76
CA LEU A 44 1.48 -7.05 9.91
C LEU A 44 2.05 -6.48 8.61
N TYR A 45 3.31 -6.81 8.33
CA TYR A 45 3.99 -6.55 7.07
C TYR A 45 3.99 -7.81 6.23
N ALA A 46 3.61 -7.69 4.95
CA ALA A 46 3.71 -8.78 3.98
C ALA A 46 4.34 -8.27 2.66
N PRO A 47 5.36 -8.94 2.12
CA PRO A 47 5.98 -8.52 0.86
C PRO A 47 5.00 -8.71 -0.31
N VAL A 48 4.96 -7.71 -1.21
CA VAL A 48 4.21 -7.81 -2.47
C VAL A 48 5.20 -8.11 -3.59
N GLY A 49 4.96 -9.17 -4.35
CA GLY A 49 5.84 -9.57 -5.45
C GLY A 49 5.61 -10.99 -5.92
N THR A 50 6.58 -11.57 -6.61
CA THR A 50 6.53 -12.96 -7.05
C THR A 50 7.47 -13.82 -6.21
N MET A 51 7.10 -15.09 -6.00
CA MET A 51 7.90 -16.02 -5.22
C MET A 51 9.32 -16.14 -5.80
N GLY A 52 10.33 -16.13 -4.92
CA GLY A 52 11.76 -16.19 -5.30
C GLY A 52 12.35 -14.89 -5.84
N HIS A 53 11.54 -13.91 -6.25
CA HIS A 53 12.02 -12.65 -6.81
C HIS A 53 12.18 -11.57 -5.74
N GLN A 54 12.69 -10.40 -6.11
CA GLN A 54 12.72 -9.26 -5.21
C GLN A 54 11.29 -8.70 -5.07
N PRO A 55 10.79 -8.49 -3.84
CA PRO A 55 9.51 -7.82 -3.64
C PRO A 55 9.48 -6.46 -4.33
N ILE A 56 8.36 -6.15 -4.97
CA ILE A 56 8.10 -4.90 -5.70
C ILE A 56 7.28 -3.90 -4.88
N GLY A 57 6.78 -4.32 -3.72
CA GLY A 57 6.01 -3.51 -2.80
C GLY A 57 5.89 -4.15 -1.43
N LEU A 58 5.16 -3.49 -0.55
CA LEU A 58 4.88 -3.92 0.81
C LEU A 58 3.38 -3.72 1.10
N LEU A 59 2.72 -4.77 1.57
CA LEU A 59 1.40 -4.70 2.16
C LEU A 59 1.57 -4.46 3.67
N VAL A 60 0.85 -3.46 4.19
CA VAL A 60 0.84 -3.11 5.61
C VAL A 60 -0.60 -3.23 6.11
N ILE A 61 -0.81 -4.05 7.13
CA ILE A 61 -2.11 -4.21 7.79
C ILE A 61 -1.94 -3.78 9.24
N GLY A 62 -2.61 -2.70 9.64
CA GLY A 62 -2.60 -2.19 11.01
C GLY A 62 -3.93 -2.44 11.72
N CYS A 63 -3.88 -2.81 12.99
CA CYS A 63 -5.02 -2.86 13.88
C CYS A 63 -4.88 -1.75 14.94
N ARG A 64 -5.95 -0.98 15.17
CA ARG A 64 -5.97 0.10 16.19
C ARG A 64 -6.27 -0.41 17.59
N SER A 65 -6.57 -1.70 17.71
CA SER A 65 -6.85 -2.36 18.98
C SER A 65 -5.77 -3.41 19.22
N ASP A 66 -5.60 -3.80 20.48
CA ASP A 66 -4.75 -4.92 20.84
C ASP A 66 -5.23 -6.17 20.08
N HIS A 67 -4.37 -6.68 19.21
CA HIS A 67 -4.70 -7.77 18.31
C HIS A 67 -3.50 -8.69 18.12
N TRP A 68 -3.77 -9.98 18.06
CA TRP A 68 -2.78 -11.01 17.78
C TRP A 68 -3.14 -11.65 16.45
N TYR A 69 -2.43 -11.25 15.40
CA TYR A 69 -2.55 -11.90 14.10
C TYR A 69 -2.22 -13.39 14.24
N THR A 70 -3.15 -14.23 13.82
CA THR A 70 -3.00 -15.68 13.81
C THR A 70 -2.10 -16.13 12.67
N GLU A 71 -1.66 -17.39 12.69
CA GLU A 71 -0.93 -17.97 11.55
C GLU A 71 -1.75 -17.94 10.26
N GLU A 72 -3.09 -18.06 10.36
CA GLU A 72 -3.99 -17.99 9.22
C GLU A 72 -4.03 -16.57 8.63
N ASP A 73 -4.09 -15.53 9.48
CA ASP A 73 -4.02 -14.13 9.04
C ASP A 73 -2.71 -13.84 8.32
N VAL A 74 -1.59 -14.33 8.87
CA VAL A 74 -0.25 -14.17 8.28
C VAL A 74 -0.16 -14.88 6.93
N ALA A 75 -0.64 -16.12 6.84
CA ALA A 75 -0.65 -16.89 5.61
C ALA A 75 -1.54 -16.24 4.53
N TYR A 76 -2.70 -15.73 4.94
CA TYR A 76 -3.62 -15.01 4.08
C TYR A 76 -3.00 -13.72 3.54
N ALA A 77 -2.43 -12.88 4.40
CA ALA A 77 -1.76 -11.64 4.00
C ALA A 77 -0.58 -11.90 3.06
N HIS A 78 0.15 -12.99 3.26
CA HIS A 78 1.24 -13.38 2.36
C HIS A 78 0.73 -13.80 0.97
N ALA A 79 -0.33 -14.62 0.92
CA ALA A 79 -0.97 -15.01 -0.34
C ALA A 79 -1.58 -13.81 -1.08
N LEU A 80 -2.17 -12.88 -0.32
CA LEU A 80 -2.66 -11.62 -0.85
C LEU A 80 -1.53 -10.77 -1.43
N GLY A 81 -0.38 -10.70 -0.75
CA GLY A 81 0.82 -10.02 -1.26
C GLY A 81 1.29 -10.55 -2.61
N TYR A 82 1.21 -11.86 -2.83
CA TYR A 82 1.48 -12.45 -4.15
C TYR A 82 0.40 -12.12 -5.18
N SER A 83 -0.87 -12.15 -4.78
CA SER A 83 -2.00 -11.84 -5.66
C SER A 83 -2.01 -10.38 -6.12
N LEU A 84 -1.49 -9.46 -5.30
CA LEU A 84 -1.36 -8.03 -5.59
C LEU A 84 -0.22 -7.69 -6.56
N ALA A 85 0.67 -8.64 -6.88
CA ALA A 85 1.88 -8.35 -7.63
C ALA A 85 1.61 -7.84 -9.05
N SER A 86 0.61 -8.38 -9.76
CA SER A 86 0.21 -7.91 -11.09
C SER A 86 -0.25 -6.46 -11.03
N LEU A 87 -1.18 -6.16 -10.13
CA LEU A 87 -1.72 -4.83 -9.91
C LEU A 87 -0.64 -3.82 -9.54
N VAL A 88 0.23 -4.16 -8.58
CA VAL A 88 1.33 -3.26 -8.18
C VAL A 88 2.32 -3.05 -9.32
N THR A 89 2.61 -4.08 -10.12
CA THR A 89 3.49 -3.95 -11.30
C THR A 89 2.88 -3.01 -12.34
N ALA A 90 1.60 -3.20 -12.65
CA ALA A 90 0.86 -2.40 -13.62
C ALA A 90 0.78 -0.92 -13.20
N LEU A 91 0.55 -0.67 -11.91
CA LEU A 91 0.45 0.68 -11.36
C LEU A 91 1.81 1.36 -11.14
N ARG A 92 2.90 0.60 -10.96
CA ARG A 92 4.23 1.16 -10.69
C ARG A 92 4.67 2.17 -11.75
N GLY A 93 4.46 1.86 -13.03
CA GLY A 93 4.78 2.75 -14.15
C GLY A 93 4.00 4.07 -14.10
N PRO A 94 2.67 4.04 -14.25
CA PRO A 94 1.80 5.21 -14.16
C PRO A 94 2.03 6.06 -12.91
N LEU A 95 2.11 5.44 -11.74
CA LEU A 95 2.29 6.16 -10.47
C LEU A 95 3.68 6.79 -10.36
N SER A 96 4.73 6.15 -10.88
CA SER A 96 6.09 6.73 -10.89
C SER A 96 6.21 8.00 -11.75
N ARG A 97 5.26 8.23 -12.67
CA ARG A 97 5.21 9.39 -13.55
C ARG A 97 4.38 10.55 -12.98
N LEU A 98 3.72 10.34 -11.84
CA LEU A 98 2.97 11.40 -11.16
C LEU A 98 3.94 12.27 -10.37
N ASN A 99 3.86 13.58 -10.54
CA ASN A 99 4.48 14.52 -9.62
C ASN A 99 3.67 14.63 -8.32
N GLU A 100 4.15 15.41 -7.35
CA GLU A 100 3.53 15.51 -6.03
C GLU A 100 2.07 16.02 -6.09
N SER A 101 1.81 17.07 -6.84
CA SER A 101 0.47 17.63 -7.03
C SER A 101 -0.45 16.66 -7.78
N GLU A 102 0.06 15.94 -8.77
CA GLU A 102 -0.67 14.91 -9.49
C GLU A 102 -0.99 13.70 -8.61
N GLY A 103 -0.10 13.36 -7.66
CA GLY A 103 -0.34 12.31 -6.67
C GLY A 103 -1.49 12.67 -5.72
N GLU A 104 -1.51 13.92 -5.23
CA GLU A 104 -2.61 14.43 -4.41
C GLU A 104 -3.94 14.40 -5.19
N VAL A 105 -3.94 14.87 -6.45
CA VAL A 105 -5.12 14.83 -7.32
C VAL A 105 -5.57 13.39 -7.59
N ALA A 106 -4.65 12.46 -7.82
CA ALA A 106 -4.98 11.04 -8.00
C ALA A 106 -5.67 10.44 -6.76
N GLN A 107 -5.23 10.82 -5.56
CA GLN A 107 -5.87 10.40 -4.31
C GLN A 107 -7.28 10.98 -4.20
N LEU A 108 -7.49 12.27 -4.48
CA LEU A 108 -8.81 12.88 -4.44
C LEU A 108 -9.77 12.29 -5.46
N LEU A 109 -9.27 11.94 -6.66
CA LEU A 109 -10.05 11.19 -7.65
C LEU A 109 -10.47 9.81 -7.15
N SER A 110 -9.60 9.12 -6.38
CA SER A 110 -9.92 7.82 -5.79
C SER A 110 -11.02 7.89 -4.73
N TYR A 111 -11.19 9.04 -4.09
CA TYR A 111 -12.31 9.32 -3.18
C TYR A 111 -13.59 9.75 -3.91
N GLY A 112 -13.58 9.84 -5.25
CA GLY A 112 -14.74 10.19 -6.06
C GLY A 112 -14.99 11.69 -6.20
N LEU A 113 -14.04 12.55 -5.83
CA LEU A 113 -14.22 14.00 -5.96
C LEU A 113 -14.20 14.45 -7.43
N SER A 114 -15.07 15.39 -7.74
CA SER A 114 -15.14 16.07 -9.04
C SER A 114 -14.04 17.13 -9.18
N ALA A 115 -13.71 17.52 -10.42
CA ALA A 115 -12.67 18.53 -10.69
C ALA A 115 -12.89 19.88 -9.96
N PRO A 116 -14.13 20.43 -9.84
CA PRO A 116 -14.38 21.63 -9.03
C PRO A 116 -14.16 21.43 -7.53
N GLU A 117 -14.48 20.25 -6.99
CA GLU A 117 -14.22 19.93 -5.57
C GLU A 117 -12.73 19.81 -5.31
N ILE A 118 -12.00 19.17 -6.23
CA ILE A 118 -10.54 19.10 -6.22
C ILE A 118 -9.94 20.51 -6.25
N ALA A 119 -10.43 21.40 -7.13
CA ALA A 119 -9.95 22.79 -7.22
C ALA A 119 -10.06 23.52 -5.87
N ARG A 120 -11.17 23.33 -5.16
CA ARG A 120 -11.39 23.89 -3.81
C ARG A 120 -10.44 23.31 -2.78
N VAL A 121 -10.23 21.99 -2.80
CA VAL A 121 -9.35 21.30 -1.84
C VAL A 121 -7.91 21.74 -2.00
N ILE A 122 -7.39 21.78 -3.23
CA ILE A 122 -6.00 22.17 -3.52
C ILE A 122 -5.80 23.68 -3.68
N ARG A 123 -6.87 24.47 -3.45
CA ARG A 123 -6.88 25.94 -3.51
C ARG A 123 -6.32 26.51 -4.82
N THR A 124 -6.75 25.97 -5.94
CA THR A 124 -6.34 26.40 -7.29
C THR A 124 -7.54 26.81 -8.15
N ASP A 125 -7.29 27.38 -9.33
CA ASP A 125 -8.36 27.72 -10.27
C ASP A 125 -8.92 26.49 -10.99
N ASP A 126 -10.21 26.54 -11.33
CA ASP A 126 -10.93 25.43 -11.99
C ASP A 126 -10.27 24.97 -13.30
N ARG A 127 -9.63 25.87 -14.04
CA ARG A 127 -8.99 25.53 -15.33
C ARG A 127 -7.71 24.74 -15.09
N HIS A 128 -6.92 25.13 -14.10
CA HIS A 128 -5.73 24.42 -13.68
C HIS A 128 -6.06 23.06 -13.09
N ALA A 129 -7.06 22.98 -12.20
CA ALA A 129 -7.54 21.72 -11.63
C ALA A 129 -8.01 20.73 -12.70
N ARG A 130 -8.78 21.18 -13.71
CA ARG A 130 -9.19 20.33 -14.84
C ARG A 130 -8.00 19.83 -15.64
N THR A 131 -6.98 20.66 -15.84
CA THR A 131 -5.76 20.27 -16.55
C THR A 131 -5.00 19.17 -15.79
N LEU A 132 -4.87 19.31 -14.47
CA LEU A 132 -4.26 18.30 -13.59
C LEU A 132 -5.07 17.00 -13.60
N VAL A 133 -6.39 17.06 -13.41
CA VAL A 133 -7.28 15.89 -13.45
C VAL A 133 -7.17 15.15 -14.78
N ASN A 134 -7.15 15.87 -15.90
CA ASN A 134 -7.00 15.27 -17.22
C ASN A 134 -5.61 14.62 -17.41
N GLY A 135 -4.55 15.27 -16.93
CA GLY A 135 -3.18 14.74 -16.95
C GLY A 135 -3.06 13.44 -16.17
N VAL A 136 -3.58 13.41 -14.93
CA VAL A 136 -3.63 12.22 -14.06
C VAL A 136 -4.45 11.12 -14.72
N THR A 137 -5.66 11.43 -15.20
CA THR A 137 -6.54 10.45 -15.85
C THR A 137 -5.88 9.83 -17.07
N LYS A 138 -5.16 10.63 -17.89
CA LYS A 138 -4.43 10.12 -19.06
C LYS A 138 -3.28 9.19 -18.67
N LYS A 139 -2.55 9.52 -17.60
CA LYS A 139 -1.46 8.67 -17.08
C LYS A 139 -1.99 7.35 -16.54
N LEU A 140 -3.12 7.38 -15.81
CA LEU A 140 -3.76 6.18 -15.25
C LEU A 140 -4.46 5.31 -16.30
N ARG A 141 -5.00 5.89 -17.38
CA ARG A 141 -5.60 5.15 -18.53
C ARG A 141 -4.62 4.23 -19.27
N SER A 142 -3.31 4.36 -19.03
CA SER A 142 -2.33 3.45 -19.63
C SER A 142 -2.33 2.04 -19.01
N VAL A 143 -3.13 1.82 -17.97
CA VAL A 143 -3.33 0.52 -17.33
C VAL A 143 -4.61 -0.12 -17.88
N ALA A 144 -4.50 -1.30 -18.49
CA ALA A 144 -5.68 -2.02 -18.96
C ALA A 144 -6.44 -2.65 -17.78
N ALA A 145 -7.75 -2.84 -17.91
CA ALA A 145 -8.55 -3.51 -16.88
C ALA A 145 -8.06 -4.94 -16.60
N ASP A 146 -7.51 -5.61 -17.63
CA ASP A 146 -6.91 -6.94 -17.54
C ASP A 146 -5.65 -6.96 -16.66
N ASP A 147 -4.89 -5.85 -16.62
CA ASP A 147 -3.69 -5.70 -15.78
C ASP A 147 -4.04 -5.54 -14.28
N LEU A 148 -5.30 -5.20 -13.98
CA LEU A 148 -5.84 -5.02 -12.63
C LEU A 148 -6.55 -6.28 -12.11
N MET A 149 -6.69 -7.33 -12.93
CA MET A 149 -7.36 -8.55 -12.51
C MET A 149 -6.52 -9.33 -11.50
N PHE A 150 -7.19 -9.78 -10.44
CA PHE A 150 -6.61 -10.57 -9.37
C PHE A 150 -6.59 -12.05 -9.78
N PRO A 151 -5.42 -12.66 -10.06
CA PRO A 151 -5.37 -14.11 -10.20
C PRO A 151 -5.70 -14.73 -8.84
N ILE A 152 -6.67 -15.63 -8.80
CA ILE A 152 -7.00 -16.38 -7.57
C ILE A 152 -5.80 -17.28 -7.27
N VAL A 153 -4.96 -16.88 -6.32
CA VAL A 153 -3.88 -17.73 -5.82
C VAL A 153 -4.49 -18.83 -4.97
N GLN A 154 -4.63 -20.04 -5.54
CA GLN A 154 -5.05 -21.21 -4.77
C GLN A 154 -3.99 -21.54 -3.70
N MET A 155 -4.34 -21.37 -2.42
CA MET A 155 -3.53 -21.82 -1.31
C MET A 155 -3.51 -23.36 -1.27
N LYS A 156 -2.36 -23.98 -1.57
CA LYS A 156 -2.13 -25.38 -1.18
C LYS A 156 -1.95 -25.41 0.35
N ARG A 157 -3.00 -25.81 1.08
CA ARG A 157 -2.89 -26.17 2.51
C ARG A 157 -1.78 -27.23 2.65
N ARG A 158 -0.67 -26.88 3.29
CA ARG A 158 0.29 -27.88 3.77
C ARG A 158 -0.40 -28.63 4.91
N ALA A 159 -0.81 -29.86 4.66
CA ALA A 159 -1.26 -30.77 5.69
C ALA A 159 -0.07 -31.08 6.60
N TYR A 160 -0.06 -30.52 7.81
CA TYR A 160 0.82 -31.00 8.86
C TYR A 160 0.28 -32.35 9.33
N ARG A 161 1.07 -33.41 9.12
CA ARG A 161 0.85 -34.69 9.79
C ARG A 161 1.34 -34.53 11.24
N LEU A 162 0.43 -34.72 12.18
CA LEU A 162 0.73 -34.98 13.59
C LEU A 162 1.34 -36.38 13.74
#